data_AF-A0A093H9P1-F1
#
_entry.id   AF-A0A093H9P1-F1
#
_cell.length_a   1.000
_cell.length_b   1.000
_cell.length_c   1.000
_cell.angle_alpha   90.00
_cell.angle_beta   90.00
_cell.angle_gamma   90.00
#
_symmetry.space_group_name_H-M   'P 1'
#
loop_
_entity.id
_entity.type
_entity.pdbx_description
1 polymer ?
#
loop_
_entity_poly.entity_id
_entity_poly.type
_entity_poly.pdbx_seq_one_letter_code
_entity_poly.pdbx_strand_id
1 'polypeptide(L)'
;MIEDNKENKDHSSERGRTAIIFSLKNEVGGLVKALKLFQEKHVNLVHIESRKSKRRNSEFEIFVDCDSNREQLNEIFQLLKSHVNVISMNPMEHFTVQENDMENVPWFPKKISDLDKCANRVLMYGSDLDADHPGFKDNVYRKRRKYFADLAINYKHGDPIPKIEFTEEEIKTWGTVFRELNKLYPTHACTEYLKNLPLLTKYCGYREDNIPQLEDVSRFLKERTGFTIRPVAGYLSPRDFLAGLAFRVFHCTQYVRHSSDPLYTPEPDTCHELLGHVPLLAEPSFAQFSQEIGLASLGASDEAVQKLATCYFFTVEFGLCKQEGQLRVYGAGLLSSISELKHALSGSAKVKPFDPKVTCKQECLITTFQEVYFVSESFEEAKEKMREFAKTIKRPFGVKYNPYTQSVQILKDTKSIASVVNELRHELDIVSDALSKMGKQLEV
;
A
#
# COMPACT_ATOMS: atom_id res chain seq x y z
N MET A 1 44.73 21.69 -39.30
CA MET A 1 45.54 22.45 -38.33
C MET A 1 44.53 23.29 -37.56
N ILE A 2 44.03 22.81 -36.41
CA ILE A 2 44.44 23.15 -35.01
C ILE A 2 44.26 24.67 -34.82
N GLU A 3 43.42 25.22 -33.93
CA GLU A 3 43.28 25.07 -32.46
C GLU A 3 41.85 25.44 -32.02
N ASP A 4 41.15 24.62 -31.24
CA ASP A 4 41.17 24.56 -29.76
C ASP A 4 40.73 25.87 -29.08
N ASN A 5 39.45 25.96 -28.74
CA ASN A 5 38.97 26.78 -27.62
C ASN A 5 38.19 25.87 -26.67
N LYS A 6 38.85 25.47 -25.58
CA LYS A 6 38.28 24.77 -24.44
C LYS A 6 37.30 25.69 -23.72
N GLU A 7 36.01 25.33 -23.74
CA GLU A 7 35.06 25.86 -22.77
C GLU A 7 35.33 25.21 -21.40
N ASN A 8 35.70 26.06 -20.43
CA ASN A 8 35.72 25.74 -19.01
C ASN A 8 34.31 25.33 -18.55
N LYS A 9 34.13 24.04 -18.22
CA LYS A 9 33.02 23.60 -17.39
C LYS A 9 33.31 23.97 -15.94
N ASP A 10 32.66 25.03 -15.48
CA ASP A 10 32.60 25.40 -14.07
C ASP A 10 31.74 24.34 -13.33
N HIS A 11 32.36 23.58 -12.43
CA HIS A 11 31.66 22.62 -11.57
C HIS A 11 30.92 23.39 -10.47
N SER A 12 29.68 23.80 -10.73
CA SER A 12 28.80 24.30 -9.68
C SER A 12 28.45 23.17 -8.70
N SER A 13 28.99 23.26 -7.49
CA SER A 13 28.76 22.39 -6.33
C SER A 13 27.27 22.36 -5.94
N GLU A 14 26.55 21.26 -6.24
CA GLU A 14 25.15 21.08 -5.84
C GLU A 14 25.00 21.17 -4.31
N ARG A 15 24.15 22.10 -3.84
CA ARG A 15 23.72 22.18 -2.44
C ARG A 15 22.56 21.23 -2.20
N GLY A 16 22.65 20.43 -1.15
CA GLY A 16 21.68 19.42 -0.82
C GLY A 16 21.46 19.30 0.69
N ARG A 17 20.28 18.81 1.05
CA ARG A 17 19.89 18.57 2.44
C ARG A 17 20.59 17.32 2.97
N THR A 18 21.30 17.44 4.10
CA THR A 18 22.17 16.40 4.65
C THR A 18 21.97 16.28 6.15
N ALA A 19 21.98 15.06 6.67
CA ALA A 19 21.88 14.79 8.10
C ALA A 19 23.24 14.36 8.70
N ILE A 20 23.68 15.06 9.73
CA ILE A 20 24.85 14.70 10.53
C ILE A 20 24.37 14.21 11.90
N ILE A 21 24.84 13.04 12.31
CA ILE A 21 24.55 12.47 13.62
C ILE A 21 25.86 12.34 14.40
N PHE A 22 25.92 12.91 15.60
CA PHE A 22 27.10 12.78 16.45
C PHE A 22 26.75 12.61 17.93
N SER A 23 27.62 11.92 18.67
CA SER A 23 27.46 11.67 20.10
C SER A 23 28.32 12.64 20.92
N LEU A 24 27.68 13.31 21.88
CA LEU A 24 28.33 14.20 22.84
C LEU A 24 28.27 13.62 24.25
N LYS A 25 29.33 13.81 25.03
CA LYS A 25 29.28 13.60 26.47
C LYS A 25 28.35 14.64 27.10
N ASN A 26 27.69 14.25 28.19
CA ASN A 26 26.86 15.16 28.96
C ASN A 26 27.71 16.16 29.76
N GLU A 27 28.21 17.19 29.08
CA GLU A 27 28.99 18.29 29.65
C GLU A 27 28.38 19.66 29.34
N VAL A 28 28.52 20.59 30.28
CA VAL A 28 27.99 21.96 30.12
C VAL A 28 28.68 22.63 28.93
N GLY A 29 27.87 23.06 27.96
CA GLY A 29 28.35 23.77 26.76
C GLY A 29 28.85 22.89 25.61
N GLY A 30 28.84 21.55 25.75
CA GLY A 30 29.29 20.63 24.69
C GLY A 30 28.52 20.79 23.37
N LEU A 31 27.18 20.86 23.45
CA LEU A 31 26.33 21.08 22.27
C LEU A 31 26.57 22.44 21.61
N VAL A 32 26.76 23.49 22.41
CA VAL A 32 27.02 24.85 21.90
C VAL A 32 28.34 24.91 21.13
N LYS A 33 29.40 24.25 21.65
CA LYS A 33 30.68 24.14 20.93
C LYS A 33 30.53 23.42 19.60
N ALA A 34 29.76 22.33 19.55
CA ALA A 34 29.52 21.58 18.32
C ALA A 34 28.74 22.40 17.28
N LEU A 35 27.69 23.12 17.68
CA LEU A 35 26.88 23.92 16.75
C LEU A 35 27.61 25.18 16.24
N LYS A 36 28.56 25.73 17.01
CA LYS A 36 29.42 26.84 16.54
C LYS A 36 30.22 26.50 15.29
N LEU A 37 30.64 25.23 15.14
CA LEU A 37 31.38 24.79 13.95
C LEU A 37 30.55 24.92 12.66
N PHE A 38 29.24 24.69 12.73
CA PHE A 38 28.33 24.88 11.61
C PHE A 38 28.16 26.38 11.29
N GLN A 39 28.08 27.21 12.33
CA GLN A 39 28.00 28.67 12.18
C GLN A 39 29.27 29.25 11.52
N GLU A 40 30.47 28.84 11.98
CA GLU A 40 31.76 29.29 11.44
C GLU A 40 31.96 28.88 9.98
N LYS A 41 31.33 27.78 9.55
CA LYS A 41 31.37 27.28 8.17
C LYS A 41 30.20 27.72 7.30
N HIS A 42 29.38 28.65 7.82
CA HIS A 42 28.21 29.19 7.11
C HIS A 42 27.25 28.10 6.62
N VAL A 43 27.02 27.07 7.45
CA VAL A 43 26.08 25.99 7.18
C VAL A 43 24.76 26.25 7.91
N ASN A 44 23.67 26.27 7.13
CA ASN A 44 22.34 26.51 7.66
C ASN A 44 21.76 25.23 8.26
N LEU A 45 21.33 25.31 9.52
CA LEU A 45 20.67 24.21 10.22
C LEU A 45 19.16 24.30 10.00
N VAL A 46 18.56 23.21 9.54
CA VAL A 46 17.13 23.10 9.24
C VAL A 46 16.38 22.45 10.39
N HIS A 47 16.97 21.43 11.02
CA HIS A 47 16.39 20.75 12.16
C HIS A 47 17.48 20.22 13.09
N ILE A 48 17.27 20.32 14.41
CA ILE A 48 18.16 19.77 15.41
C ILE A 48 17.32 18.99 16.41
N GLU A 49 17.69 17.74 16.65
CA GLU A 49 17.08 16.89 17.66
C GLU A 49 18.17 16.31 18.56
N SER A 50 17.90 16.22 19.87
CA SER A 50 18.77 15.53 20.81
C SER A 50 18.03 14.37 21.47
N ARG A 51 18.68 13.22 21.57
CA ARG A 51 18.15 12.00 22.20
C ARG A 51 19.18 11.41 23.14
N LYS A 52 18.73 10.78 24.23
CA LYS A 52 19.62 10.01 25.11
C LYS A 52 20.21 8.84 24.33
N SER A 53 21.53 8.66 24.35
CA SER A 53 22.16 7.57 23.60
C SER A 53 21.73 6.21 24.16
N LYS A 54 21.42 5.26 23.26
CA LYS A 54 21.15 3.86 23.62
C LYS A 54 22.43 3.06 23.84
N ARG A 55 23.58 3.58 23.40
CA ARG A 55 24.89 2.91 23.47
C ARG A 55 25.60 3.19 24.79
N ARG A 56 25.49 4.42 25.33
CA ARG A 56 26.15 4.86 26.56
C ARG A 56 25.24 5.79 27.37
N ASN A 57 25.04 5.48 28.65
CA ASN A 57 24.13 6.22 29.54
C ASN A 57 24.59 7.67 29.84
N SER A 58 25.85 8.00 29.60
CA SER A 58 26.45 9.33 29.85
C SER A 58 26.57 10.21 28.60
N GLU A 59 25.96 9.81 27.49
CA GLU A 59 26.06 10.50 26.19
C GLU A 59 24.67 10.79 25.60
N PHE A 60 24.61 11.85 24.79
CA PHE A 60 23.47 12.21 23.97
C PHE A 60 23.84 12.11 22.48
N GLU A 61 22.92 11.60 21.68
CA GLU A 61 22.99 11.61 20.23
C GLU A 61 22.28 12.86 19.72
N ILE A 62 23.00 13.64 18.93
CA ILE A 62 22.51 14.87 18.30
C ILE A 62 22.33 14.58 16.81
N PHE A 63 21.12 14.82 16.34
CA PHE A 63 20.75 14.77 14.93
C PHE A 63 20.66 16.20 14.41
N VAL A 64 21.42 16.51 13.36
CA VAL A 64 21.44 17.82 12.73
C VAL A 64 21.14 17.66 11.25
N ASP A 65 19.99 18.17 10.82
CA ASP A 65 19.63 18.34 9.41
C ASP A 65 20.09 19.71 8.96
N CYS A 66 20.89 19.78 7.90
CA CYS A 66 21.49 21.01 7.40
C CYS A 66 21.50 21.08 5.87
N ASP A 67 21.43 22.29 5.33
CA ASP A 67 21.61 22.54 3.90
C ASP A 67 23.09 22.90 3.64
N SER A 68 23.77 22.08 2.84
CA SER A 68 25.20 22.23 2.58
C SER A 68 25.64 21.57 1.29
N ASN A 69 26.81 21.94 0.80
CA ASN A 69 27.49 21.21 -0.26
C ASN A 69 28.50 20.21 0.30
N ARG A 70 29.00 19.33 -0.58
CA ARG A 70 29.89 18.22 -0.21
C ARG A 70 31.22 18.66 0.41
N GLU A 71 31.75 19.81 0.01
CA GLU A 71 33.01 20.35 0.52
C GLU A 71 32.85 20.88 1.95
N GLN A 72 31.83 21.72 2.18
CA GLN A 72 31.51 22.27 3.50
C GLN A 72 31.21 21.16 4.53
N LEU A 73 30.49 20.12 4.08
CA LEU A 73 30.16 18.95 4.90
C LEU A 73 31.39 18.16 5.31
N ASN A 74 32.31 17.93 4.38
CA ASN A 74 33.57 17.23 4.68
C ASN A 74 34.41 17.99 5.70
N GLU A 75 34.48 19.32 5.59
CA GLU A 75 35.20 20.14 6.56
C GLU A 75 34.57 20.08 7.96
N ILE A 76 33.24 20.24 8.06
CA ILE A 76 32.52 20.17 9.34
C ILE A 76 32.73 18.80 10.01
N PHE A 77 32.71 17.73 9.23
CA PHE A 77 32.95 16.38 9.73
C PHE A 77 34.33 16.20 10.34
N GLN A 78 35.38 16.70 9.67
CA GLN A 78 36.73 16.62 10.21
C GLN A 78 36.89 17.46 11.48
N LEU A 79 36.25 18.62 11.55
CA LEU A 79 36.26 19.47 12.74
C LEU A 79 35.48 18.86 13.91
N LEU A 80 34.37 18.18 13.64
CA LEU A 80 33.59 17.52 14.68
C LEU A 80 34.31 16.27 15.20
N LYS A 81 35.06 15.53 14.39
CA LYS A 81 35.81 14.33 14.82
C LYS A 81 36.72 14.58 16.02
N SER A 82 37.30 15.78 16.15
CA SER A 82 38.17 16.13 17.28
C SER A 82 37.39 16.48 18.57
N HIS A 83 36.07 16.63 18.48
CA HIS A 83 35.21 17.10 19.57
C HIS A 83 34.12 16.09 19.99
N VAL A 84 33.90 15.02 19.21
CA VAL A 84 32.79 14.07 19.42
C VAL A 84 33.28 12.62 19.46
N ASN A 85 32.61 11.78 20.25
CA ASN A 85 33.03 10.38 20.43
C ASN A 85 32.64 9.48 19.24
N VAL A 86 31.55 9.82 18.57
CA VAL A 86 31.01 9.10 17.42
C VAL A 86 30.45 10.14 16.47
N ILE A 87 30.78 10.03 15.18
CA ILE A 87 30.19 10.86 14.13
C ILE A 87 29.83 9.99 12.93
N SER A 88 28.60 10.19 12.45
CA SER A 88 28.08 9.61 11.22
C SER A 88 27.61 10.77 10.35
N MET A 89 28.08 10.83 9.12
CA MET A 89 27.49 11.68 8.10
C MET A 89 26.65 10.82 7.21
N ASN A 90 25.39 11.20 7.07
CA ASN A 90 24.56 10.69 6.02
C ASN A 90 24.22 11.90 5.13
N PRO A 91 24.83 12.07 3.94
CA PRO A 91 24.04 12.63 2.84
C PRO A 91 22.67 11.92 2.86
N MET A 92 21.58 12.57 2.48
CA MET A 92 20.25 11.93 2.48
C MET A 92 20.16 10.82 1.40
N GLU A 93 20.99 9.80 1.57
CA GLU A 93 21.04 8.51 0.93
C GLU A 93 21.41 7.54 2.08
N HIS A 94 20.39 6.82 2.53
CA HIS A 94 20.49 5.57 3.30
C HIS A 94 21.04 5.63 4.74
N PHE A 95 20.11 5.57 5.69
CA PHE A 95 20.36 4.93 7.00
C PHE A 95 20.64 3.44 6.79
N THR A 96 21.90 3.01 6.79
CA THR A 96 22.24 1.59 7.01
C THR A 96 23.48 1.42 7.88
N VAL A 97 23.27 0.71 8.98
CA VAL A 97 24.31 0.06 9.76
C VAL A 97 24.95 -0.99 8.86
N GLN A 98 26.13 -0.73 8.27
CA GLN A 98 26.91 -1.69 7.47
C GLN A 98 26.02 -2.70 6.67
N GLU A 99 25.31 -2.23 5.64
CA GLU A 99 24.52 -3.08 4.74
C GLU A 99 24.98 -2.90 3.29
N ASN A 100 26.00 -3.63 2.85
CA ASN A 100 26.30 -3.73 1.41
C ASN A 100 25.22 -4.53 0.65
N ASP A 101 24.32 -5.25 1.34
CA ASP A 101 23.32 -6.12 0.72
C ASP A 101 21.94 -5.46 0.47
N MET A 102 21.70 -4.26 1.01
CA MET A 102 20.40 -3.57 0.91
C MET A 102 20.42 -2.34 -0.01
N GLU A 103 21.60 -1.92 -0.47
CA GLU A 103 21.78 -0.74 -1.32
C GLU A 103 21.09 -0.89 -2.69
N ASN A 104 21.02 -2.12 -3.20
CA ASN A 104 20.39 -2.45 -4.48
C ASN A 104 18.92 -2.90 -4.38
N VAL A 105 18.30 -2.80 -3.21
CA VAL A 105 16.93 -3.26 -2.98
C VAL A 105 15.96 -2.09 -3.19
N PRO A 106 14.94 -2.23 -4.06
CA PRO A 106 13.92 -1.20 -4.22
C PRO A 106 13.30 -0.81 -2.88
N TRP A 107 13.15 0.50 -2.65
CA TRP A 107 12.56 1.01 -1.42
C TRP A 107 11.13 0.46 -1.21
N PHE A 108 10.78 0.20 0.04
CA PHE A 108 9.41 -0.16 0.45
C PHE A 108 9.10 0.40 1.86
N PRO A 109 7.83 0.69 2.17
CA PRO A 109 7.41 1.16 3.49
C PRO A 109 7.71 0.11 4.57
N LYS A 110 8.27 0.54 5.71
CA LYS A 110 8.57 -0.35 6.85
C LYS A 110 7.53 -0.23 7.96
N LYS A 111 6.84 0.91 8.05
CA LYS A 111 5.70 1.16 8.95
C LYS A 111 4.47 1.55 8.14
N ILE A 112 3.28 1.30 8.69
CA ILE A 112 2.02 1.69 8.04
C ILE A 112 1.96 3.20 7.72
N SER A 113 2.52 4.05 8.58
CA SER A 113 2.61 5.50 8.36
C SER A 113 3.53 5.89 7.20
N ASP A 114 4.47 5.02 6.78
CA ASP A 114 5.32 5.30 5.62
C ASP A 114 4.53 5.31 4.31
N LEU A 115 3.30 4.79 4.29
CA LEU A 115 2.41 4.87 3.12
C LEU A 115 2.09 6.33 2.73
N ASP A 116 2.20 7.29 3.67
CA ASP A 116 2.10 8.72 3.38
C ASP A 116 3.13 9.21 2.34
N LYS A 117 4.25 8.50 2.17
CA LYS A 117 5.33 8.86 1.24
C LYS A 117 5.06 8.42 -0.19
N CYS A 118 4.19 7.42 -0.40
CA CYS A 118 3.90 6.86 -1.71
C CYS A 118 2.47 7.08 -2.18
N ALA A 119 1.51 7.33 -1.28
CA ALA A 119 0.10 7.49 -1.62
C ALA A 119 -0.24 8.70 -2.52
N ASN A 120 0.70 9.64 -2.70
CA ASN A 120 0.51 10.81 -3.56
C ASN A 120 1.16 10.65 -4.96
N ARG A 121 1.73 9.48 -5.27
CA ARG A 121 2.35 9.19 -6.58
C ARG A 121 1.29 8.66 -7.56
N VAL A 122 0.36 9.53 -7.94
CA VAL A 122 -0.72 9.20 -8.87
C VAL A 122 -0.21 9.22 -10.31
N LEU A 123 -0.44 8.14 -11.05
CA LEU A 123 -0.05 7.98 -12.45
C LEU A 123 -1.14 8.46 -13.42
N MET A 124 -2.41 8.19 -13.10
CA MET A 124 -3.55 8.44 -14.01
C MET A 124 -4.86 8.58 -13.23
N TYR A 125 -5.86 9.17 -13.88
CA TYR A 125 -7.22 9.35 -13.34
C TYR A 125 -7.26 10.11 -12.01
N GLY A 126 -6.37 11.08 -11.86
CA GLY A 126 -6.29 11.99 -10.71
C GLY A 126 -7.27 13.17 -10.87
N SER A 127 -6.73 14.39 -10.82
CA SER A 127 -7.48 15.61 -11.15
C SER A 127 -7.64 15.85 -12.66
N ASP A 128 -6.73 15.31 -13.45
CA ASP A 128 -6.74 15.42 -14.91
C ASP A 128 -7.44 14.21 -15.52
N LEU A 129 -8.29 14.47 -16.51
CA LEU A 129 -9.10 13.47 -17.21
C LEU A 129 -8.63 13.39 -18.67
N ASP A 130 -8.65 12.17 -19.22
CA ASP A 130 -8.37 11.95 -20.63
C ASP A 130 -9.46 12.55 -21.53
N ALA A 131 -9.13 12.84 -22.79
CA ALA A 131 -10.02 13.56 -23.71
C ALA A 131 -11.30 12.78 -24.08
N ASP A 132 -11.25 11.45 -23.99
CA ASP A 132 -12.35 10.52 -24.22
C ASP A 132 -13.18 10.24 -22.96
N HIS A 133 -12.76 10.72 -21.79
CA HIS A 133 -13.53 10.59 -20.56
C HIS A 133 -14.87 11.37 -20.66
N PRO A 134 -16.02 10.80 -20.25
CA PRO A 134 -17.34 11.44 -20.41
C PRO A 134 -17.43 12.82 -19.73
N GLY A 135 -16.75 12.98 -18.59
CA GLY A 135 -16.63 14.25 -17.86
C GLY A 135 -15.56 15.23 -18.37
N PHE A 136 -14.85 14.96 -19.48
CA PHE A 136 -13.74 15.82 -19.95
C PHE A 136 -14.19 17.26 -20.26
N LYS A 137 -15.39 17.42 -20.83
CA LYS A 137 -15.97 18.73 -21.17
C LYS A 137 -16.84 19.31 -20.06
N ASP A 138 -17.07 18.57 -18.98
CA ASP A 138 -17.87 19.03 -17.84
C ASP A 138 -16.97 19.72 -16.81
N ASN A 139 -17.04 21.05 -16.79
CA ASN A 139 -16.27 21.86 -15.85
C ASN A 139 -16.70 21.66 -14.39
N VAL A 140 -17.96 21.33 -14.12
CA VAL A 140 -18.47 21.05 -12.78
C VAL A 140 -17.89 19.74 -12.28
N TYR A 141 -17.96 18.69 -13.10
CA TYR A 141 -17.38 17.38 -12.78
C TYR A 141 -15.86 17.46 -12.58
N ARG A 142 -15.13 18.19 -13.45
CA ARG A 142 -13.67 18.40 -13.28
C ARG A 142 -13.32 19.11 -11.98
N LYS A 143 -14.06 20.16 -11.61
CA LYS A 143 -13.89 20.85 -10.33
C LYS A 143 -14.18 19.92 -9.15
N ARG A 144 -15.21 19.07 -9.28
CA ARG A 144 -15.58 18.07 -8.28
C ARG A 144 -14.50 16.99 -8.12
N ARG A 145 -13.89 16.51 -9.21
CA ARG A 145 -12.74 15.59 -9.18
C ARG A 145 -11.52 16.19 -8.52
N LYS A 146 -11.20 17.46 -8.82
CA LYS A 146 -10.13 18.18 -8.13
C LYS A 146 -10.37 18.25 -6.62
N TYR A 147 -11.59 18.52 -6.19
CA TYR A 147 -11.95 18.50 -4.76
C TYR A 147 -11.64 17.15 -4.09
N PHE A 148 -12.02 16.02 -4.70
CA PHE A 148 -11.67 14.69 -4.18
C PHE A 148 -10.17 14.43 -4.15
N ALA A 149 -9.45 14.82 -5.21
CA ALA A 149 -8.00 14.65 -5.28
C ALA A 149 -7.29 15.46 -4.18
N ASP A 150 -7.69 16.72 -3.98
CA ASP A 150 -7.13 17.60 -2.96
C ASP A 150 -7.37 17.01 -1.54
N LEU A 151 -8.52 16.39 -1.27
CA LEU A 151 -8.78 15.69 0.00
C LEU A 151 -7.82 14.51 0.22
N ALA A 152 -7.65 13.65 -0.80
CA ALA A 152 -6.79 12.48 -0.70
C ALA A 152 -5.30 12.84 -0.54
N ILE A 153 -4.82 13.88 -1.26
CA ILE A 153 -3.43 14.35 -1.19
C ILE A 153 -3.07 14.88 0.21
N ASN A 154 -4.04 15.51 0.87
CA ASN A 154 -3.89 16.10 2.19
C ASN A 154 -4.08 15.09 3.34
N TYR A 155 -4.64 13.90 3.06
CA TYR A 155 -4.82 12.85 4.06
C TYR A 155 -3.47 12.32 4.58
N LYS A 156 -3.35 12.16 5.90
CA LYS A 156 -2.23 11.50 6.57
C LYS A 156 -2.67 10.31 7.40
N HIS A 157 -1.79 9.32 7.52
CA HIS A 157 -2.08 8.15 8.34
C HIS A 157 -2.33 8.56 9.80
N GLY A 158 -3.47 8.13 10.34
CA GLY A 158 -3.92 8.46 11.69
C GLY A 158 -5.05 9.48 11.72
N ASP A 159 -5.22 10.26 10.66
CA ASP A 159 -6.37 11.16 10.52
C ASP A 159 -7.65 10.36 10.20
N PRO A 160 -8.82 10.84 10.65
CA PRO A 160 -10.09 10.32 10.16
C PRO A 160 -10.23 10.64 8.67
N ILE A 161 -10.80 9.72 7.90
CA ILE A 161 -11.02 9.93 6.46
C ILE A 161 -12.07 11.04 6.28
N PRO A 162 -11.80 12.07 5.45
CA PRO A 162 -12.73 13.17 5.25
C PRO A 162 -14.10 12.69 4.76
N LYS A 163 -15.15 13.15 5.45
CA LYS A 163 -16.53 12.90 5.05
C LYS A 163 -16.92 13.75 3.85
N ILE A 164 -17.70 13.17 2.96
CA ILE A 164 -18.16 13.80 1.73
C ILE A 164 -19.66 14.04 1.82
N GLU A 165 -20.07 15.28 1.58
CA GLU A 165 -21.45 15.60 1.23
C GLU A 165 -21.63 15.34 -0.27
N PHE A 166 -22.17 14.18 -0.61
CA PHE A 166 -22.45 13.81 -1.99
C PHE A 166 -23.68 14.57 -2.51
N THR A 167 -23.64 14.97 -3.79
CA THR A 167 -24.77 15.65 -4.43
C THR A 167 -25.91 14.67 -4.69
N GLU A 168 -27.12 15.20 -4.92
CA GLU A 168 -28.27 14.37 -5.30
C GLU A 168 -28.02 13.58 -6.61
N GLU A 169 -27.27 14.17 -7.56
CA GLU A 169 -26.89 13.50 -8.80
C GLU A 169 -25.90 12.36 -8.58
N GLU A 170 -24.91 12.55 -7.71
CA GLU A 170 -23.94 11.51 -7.32
C GLU A 170 -24.68 10.34 -6.63
N ILE A 171 -25.58 10.64 -5.69
CA ILE A 171 -26.39 9.64 -4.98
C ILE A 171 -27.30 8.88 -5.96
N LYS A 172 -27.94 9.59 -6.91
CA LYS A 172 -28.79 8.96 -7.93
C LYS A 172 -28.00 8.05 -8.87
N THR A 173 -26.77 8.44 -9.22
CA THR A 173 -25.85 7.64 -10.03
C THR A 173 -25.50 6.35 -9.28
N TRP A 174 -25.05 6.47 -8.03
CA TRP A 174 -24.82 5.32 -7.14
C TRP A 174 -26.04 4.41 -7.04
N GLY A 175 -27.22 4.96 -6.76
CA GLY A 175 -28.45 4.17 -6.59
C GLY A 175 -28.82 3.38 -7.84
N THR A 176 -28.53 3.93 -9.02
CA THR A 176 -28.72 3.21 -10.29
C THR A 176 -27.78 2.00 -10.39
N VAL A 177 -26.49 2.17 -10.10
CA VAL A 177 -25.51 1.08 -10.12
C VAL A 177 -25.83 0.03 -9.05
N PHE A 178 -26.09 0.48 -7.83
CA PHE A 178 -26.44 -0.36 -6.68
C PHE A 178 -27.63 -1.26 -6.99
N ARG A 179 -28.73 -0.68 -7.49
CA ARG A 179 -29.96 -1.41 -7.79
C ARG A 179 -29.75 -2.48 -8.87
N GLU A 180 -29.07 -2.15 -9.96
CA GLU A 180 -28.89 -3.09 -11.06
C GLU A 180 -27.94 -4.25 -10.70
N LEU A 181 -26.86 -3.97 -9.96
CA LEU A 181 -25.94 -5.02 -9.51
C LEU A 181 -26.58 -5.94 -8.46
N ASN A 182 -27.38 -5.40 -7.53
CA ASN A 182 -28.08 -6.20 -6.51
C ASN A 182 -29.07 -7.21 -7.11
N LYS A 183 -29.62 -6.95 -8.31
CA LYS A 183 -30.43 -7.95 -9.04
C LYS A 183 -29.61 -9.15 -9.50
N LEU A 184 -28.31 -8.97 -9.76
CA LEU A 184 -27.42 -9.99 -10.31
C LEU A 184 -26.67 -10.77 -9.24
N TYR A 185 -26.32 -10.14 -8.11
CA TYR A 185 -25.50 -10.78 -7.08
C TYR A 185 -25.97 -12.16 -6.63
N PRO A 186 -27.27 -12.43 -6.35
CA PRO A 186 -27.72 -13.74 -5.86
C PRO A 186 -27.32 -14.91 -6.77
N THR A 187 -27.27 -14.69 -8.09
CA THR A 187 -26.96 -15.73 -9.06
C THR A 187 -25.52 -15.68 -9.57
N HIS A 188 -24.80 -14.57 -9.40
CA HIS A 188 -23.46 -14.39 -9.97
C HIS A 188 -22.35 -14.35 -8.91
N ALA A 189 -22.55 -13.67 -7.79
CA ALA A 189 -21.51 -13.45 -6.78
C ALA A 189 -21.22 -14.73 -5.97
N CYS A 190 -20.01 -14.82 -5.42
CA CYS A 190 -19.63 -15.89 -4.50
C CYS A 190 -20.33 -15.77 -3.13
N THR A 191 -20.34 -16.87 -2.39
CA THR A 191 -21.01 -16.98 -1.09
C THR A 191 -20.49 -15.99 -0.06
N GLU A 192 -19.19 -15.74 -0.03
CA GLU A 192 -18.51 -14.84 0.90
C GLU A 192 -18.94 -13.38 0.67
N TYR A 193 -19.08 -13.00 -0.60
CA TYR A 193 -19.64 -11.70 -0.98
C TYR A 193 -21.07 -11.53 -0.47
N LEU A 194 -21.93 -12.52 -0.74
CA LEU A 194 -23.35 -12.52 -0.34
C LEU A 194 -23.54 -12.53 1.18
N LYS A 195 -22.59 -13.11 1.93
CA LYS A 195 -22.56 -13.09 3.39
C LYS A 195 -22.20 -11.71 3.95
N ASN A 196 -21.27 -11.00 3.31
CA ASN A 196 -20.74 -9.73 3.83
C ASN A 196 -21.57 -8.51 3.41
N LEU A 197 -22.22 -8.53 2.24
CA LEU A 197 -23.02 -7.40 1.75
C LEU A 197 -24.14 -6.98 2.73
N PRO A 198 -24.95 -7.89 3.31
CA PRO A 198 -25.98 -7.50 4.30
C PRO A 198 -25.41 -6.83 5.55
N LEU A 199 -24.19 -7.18 5.95
CA LEU A 199 -23.51 -6.56 7.09
C LEU A 199 -23.10 -5.13 6.76
N LEU A 200 -22.62 -4.88 5.53
CA LEU A 200 -22.31 -3.53 5.05
C LEU A 200 -23.57 -2.65 4.94
N THR A 201 -24.72 -3.22 4.53
CA THR A 201 -26.01 -2.52 4.57
C THR A 201 -26.38 -2.13 6.00
N LYS A 202 -26.22 -3.06 6.95
CA LYS A 202 -26.60 -2.85 8.35
C LYS A 202 -25.69 -1.85 9.08
N TYR A 203 -24.38 -1.92 8.88
CA TYR A 203 -23.40 -1.20 9.71
C TYR A 203 -22.70 -0.04 9.00
N CYS A 204 -22.67 -0.03 7.66
CA CYS A 204 -21.96 0.99 6.87
C CYS A 204 -22.90 1.81 5.98
N GLY A 205 -24.21 1.59 6.04
CA GLY A 205 -25.19 2.38 5.29
C GLY A 205 -25.21 2.10 3.79
N TYR A 206 -24.85 0.88 3.35
CA TYR A 206 -24.99 0.48 1.94
C TYR A 206 -26.47 0.38 1.58
N ARG A 207 -26.97 1.43 0.91
CA ARG A 207 -28.36 1.54 0.45
C ARG A 207 -28.40 2.22 -0.90
N GLU A 208 -29.50 2.03 -1.62
CA GLU A 208 -29.72 2.68 -2.92
C GLU A 208 -29.72 4.22 -2.83
N ASP A 209 -30.17 4.77 -1.70
CA ASP A 209 -30.31 6.20 -1.45
C ASP A 209 -29.14 6.83 -0.70
N ASN A 210 -28.03 6.10 -0.50
CA ASN A 210 -26.92 6.57 0.32
C ASN A 210 -25.58 5.96 -0.11
N ILE A 211 -24.62 6.82 -0.45
CA ILE A 211 -23.22 6.42 -0.67
C ILE A 211 -22.52 6.28 0.70
N PRO A 212 -21.95 5.11 1.01
CA PRO A 212 -21.20 4.88 2.25
C PRO A 212 -19.98 5.81 2.39
N GLN A 213 -19.72 6.27 3.61
CA GLN A 213 -18.53 7.05 3.91
C GLN A 213 -17.33 6.13 4.16
N LEU A 214 -16.17 6.44 3.56
CA LEU A 214 -14.98 5.60 3.69
C LEU A 214 -14.52 5.40 5.14
N GLU A 215 -14.69 6.40 6.01
CA GLU A 215 -14.35 6.27 7.44
C GLU A 215 -15.16 5.17 8.13
N ASP A 216 -16.46 5.08 7.86
CA ASP A 216 -17.34 4.08 8.47
C ASP A 216 -16.99 2.68 7.95
N VAL A 217 -16.72 2.58 6.65
CA VAL A 217 -16.28 1.33 6.01
C VAL A 217 -14.90 0.89 6.51
N SER A 218 -13.96 1.81 6.67
CA SER A 218 -12.61 1.55 7.18
C SER A 218 -12.66 0.97 8.60
N ARG A 219 -13.50 1.55 9.47
CA ARG A 219 -13.71 1.04 10.83
C ARG A 219 -14.32 -0.35 10.84
N PHE A 220 -15.34 -0.59 10.00
CA PHE A 220 -15.93 -1.93 9.85
C PHE A 220 -14.91 -2.97 9.37
N LEU A 221 -14.13 -2.68 8.33
CA LEU A 221 -13.10 -3.59 7.84
C LEU A 221 -12.03 -3.87 8.90
N LYS A 222 -11.68 -2.87 9.71
CA LYS A 222 -10.67 -3.01 10.77
C LYS A 222 -11.12 -4.01 11.83
N GLU A 223 -12.40 -3.95 12.21
CA GLU A 223 -13.00 -4.89 13.17
C GLU A 223 -13.14 -6.31 12.60
N ARG A 224 -13.34 -6.44 11.28
CA ARG A 224 -13.57 -7.74 10.62
C ARG A 224 -12.30 -8.50 10.29
N THR A 225 -11.33 -7.82 9.67
CA THR A 225 -10.13 -8.44 9.12
C THR A 225 -8.87 -7.62 9.38
N GLY A 226 -8.97 -6.50 10.10
CA GLY A 226 -7.85 -5.58 10.30
C GLY A 226 -7.50 -4.75 9.06
N PHE A 227 -8.29 -4.86 7.96
CA PHE A 227 -8.14 -3.98 6.82
C PHE A 227 -8.59 -2.55 7.15
N THR A 228 -7.93 -1.57 6.58
CA THR A 228 -8.33 -0.16 6.66
C THR A 228 -8.32 0.44 5.25
N ILE A 229 -9.11 1.48 5.07
CA ILE A 229 -9.14 2.24 3.83
C ILE A 229 -8.25 3.47 3.96
N ARG A 230 -7.58 3.82 2.86
CA ARG A 230 -6.90 5.09 2.68
C ARG A 230 -7.45 5.79 1.43
N PRO A 231 -7.91 7.05 1.53
CA PRO A 231 -8.35 7.78 0.34
C PRO A 231 -7.17 7.99 -0.62
N VAL A 232 -7.40 7.78 -1.91
CA VAL A 232 -6.41 8.02 -2.97
C VAL A 232 -7.02 8.88 -4.08
N ALA A 233 -6.19 9.77 -4.65
CA ALA A 233 -6.65 10.71 -5.67
C ALA A 233 -6.88 10.04 -7.05
N GLY A 234 -6.22 8.92 -7.32
CA GLY A 234 -6.31 8.18 -8.58
C GLY A 234 -5.43 6.92 -8.55
N TYR A 235 -5.05 6.41 -9.71
CA TYR A 235 -4.25 5.19 -9.82
C TYR A 235 -2.81 5.40 -9.34
N LEU A 236 -2.38 4.56 -8.40
CA LEU A 236 -0.99 4.50 -7.96
C LEU A 236 -0.18 3.58 -8.87
N SER A 237 1.15 3.67 -8.74
CA SER A 237 2.02 2.65 -9.30
C SER A 237 1.69 1.27 -8.70
N PRO A 238 1.82 0.16 -9.47
CA PRO A 238 1.56 -1.17 -8.93
C PRO A 238 2.39 -1.47 -7.67
N ARG A 239 3.62 -0.97 -7.61
CA ARG A 239 4.49 -1.08 -6.44
C ARG A 239 3.88 -0.43 -5.20
N ASP A 240 3.42 0.81 -5.33
CA ASP A 240 2.89 1.58 -4.20
C ASP A 240 1.54 1.05 -3.74
N PHE A 241 0.67 0.67 -4.68
CA PHE A 241 -0.63 0.07 -4.38
C PHE A 241 -0.47 -1.27 -3.65
N LEU A 242 0.32 -2.21 -4.22
CA LEU A 242 0.54 -3.52 -3.61
C LEU A 242 1.26 -3.43 -2.27
N ALA A 243 2.19 -2.48 -2.10
CA ALA A 243 2.82 -2.24 -0.81
C ALA A 243 1.80 -1.90 0.27
N GLY A 244 0.73 -1.16 -0.05
CA GLY A 244 -0.38 -0.89 0.88
C GLY A 244 -1.06 -2.16 1.39
N LEU A 245 -1.30 -3.14 0.50
CA LEU A 245 -1.94 -4.40 0.86
C LEU A 245 -1.14 -5.19 1.90
N ALA A 246 0.19 -5.05 1.92
CA ALA A 246 1.04 -5.69 2.93
C ALA A 246 0.68 -5.26 4.37
N PHE A 247 0.18 -4.03 4.52
CA PHE A 247 -0.25 -3.44 5.78
C PHE A 247 -1.76 -3.59 6.01
N ARG A 248 -2.47 -4.35 5.17
CA ARG A 248 -3.93 -4.39 5.10
C ARG A 248 -4.52 -2.98 4.90
N VAL A 249 -3.87 -2.17 4.07
CA VAL A 249 -4.37 -0.84 3.67
C VAL A 249 -4.80 -0.92 2.22
N PHE A 250 -6.09 -0.69 1.98
CA PHE A 250 -6.64 -0.59 0.64
C PHE A 250 -6.76 0.88 0.24
N HIS A 251 -6.13 1.26 -0.86
CA HIS A 251 -6.23 2.61 -1.41
C HIS A 251 -7.53 2.71 -2.21
N CYS A 252 -8.41 3.63 -1.84
CA CYS A 252 -9.78 3.71 -2.34
C CYS A 252 -10.08 5.12 -2.84
N THR A 253 -10.63 5.26 -4.04
CA THR A 253 -11.11 6.56 -4.52
C THR A 253 -12.41 6.99 -3.82
N GLN A 254 -12.69 8.30 -3.82
CA GLN A 254 -13.93 8.87 -3.25
C GLN A 254 -14.86 9.48 -4.29
N TYR A 255 -14.41 9.65 -5.54
CA TYR A 255 -15.24 10.25 -6.58
C TYR A 255 -16.25 9.24 -7.13
N VAL A 256 -17.37 9.74 -7.64
CA VAL A 256 -18.39 8.94 -8.32
C VAL A 256 -18.21 9.11 -9.83
N ARG A 257 -18.43 8.03 -10.60
CA ARG A 257 -18.45 8.08 -12.06
C ARG A 257 -19.44 9.14 -12.60
N HIS A 258 -19.20 9.59 -13.82
CA HIS A 258 -20.04 10.60 -14.47
C HIS A 258 -21.47 10.09 -14.72
N SER A 259 -22.47 10.93 -14.47
CA SER A 259 -23.90 10.55 -14.50
C SER A 259 -24.43 10.19 -15.89
N SER A 260 -23.74 10.60 -16.95
CA SER A 260 -24.15 10.31 -18.34
C SER A 260 -24.05 8.82 -18.71
N ASP A 261 -23.19 8.06 -18.04
CA ASP A 261 -23.02 6.63 -18.26
C ASP A 261 -22.83 5.90 -16.92
N PRO A 262 -23.91 5.69 -16.15
CA PRO A 262 -23.80 5.08 -14.82
C PRO A 262 -23.37 3.62 -14.88
N LEU A 263 -23.58 2.92 -16.00
CA LEU A 263 -23.37 1.48 -16.07
C LEU A 263 -21.96 1.08 -16.54
N TYR A 264 -21.14 2.06 -16.93
CA TYR A 264 -19.77 1.85 -17.40
C TYR A 264 -18.83 2.94 -16.85
N THR A 265 -17.61 2.54 -16.48
CA THR A 265 -16.52 3.45 -16.16
C THR A 265 -15.19 2.76 -16.44
N PRO A 266 -14.23 3.42 -17.11
CA PRO A 266 -12.85 2.93 -17.20
C PRO A 266 -12.06 3.18 -15.91
N GLU A 267 -12.60 4.01 -15.01
CA GLU A 267 -11.97 4.39 -13.74
C GLU A 267 -12.58 3.63 -12.55
N PRO A 268 -11.79 3.30 -11.51
CA PRO A 268 -12.23 2.67 -10.28
C PRO A 268 -12.84 3.74 -9.39
N ASP A 269 -14.05 4.17 -9.73
CA ASP A 269 -14.83 5.12 -8.92
C ASP A 269 -15.33 4.46 -7.62
N THR A 270 -15.93 5.24 -6.72
CA THR A 270 -16.41 4.73 -5.43
C THR A 270 -17.41 3.58 -5.56
N CYS A 271 -18.16 3.47 -6.67
CA CYS A 271 -19.00 2.32 -6.94
C CYS A 271 -18.18 1.04 -7.10
N HIS A 272 -17.10 1.08 -7.87
CA HIS A 272 -16.17 -0.04 -8.03
C HIS A 272 -15.54 -0.44 -6.69
N GLU A 273 -15.04 0.53 -5.94
CA GLU A 273 -14.34 0.27 -4.68
C GLU A 273 -15.26 -0.37 -3.63
N LEU A 274 -16.42 0.26 -3.41
CA LEU A 274 -17.36 -0.13 -2.36
C LEU A 274 -18.16 -1.38 -2.73
N LEU A 275 -18.62 -1.52 -3.97
CA LEU A 275 -19.42 -2.66 -4.39
C LEU A 275 -18.59 -3.84 -4.88
N GLY A 276 -17.37 -3.60 -5.36
CA GLY A 276 -16.45 -4.64 -5.82
C GLY A 276 -15.57 -5.18 -4.70
N HIS A 277 -14.68 -4.35 -4.14
CA HIS A 277 -13.63 -4.81 -3.24
C HIS A 277 -14.07 -5.03 -1.79
N VAL A 278 -14.78 -4.06 -1.20
CA VAL A 278 -15.04 -4.03 0.25
C VAL A 278 -15.70 -5.29 0.80
N PRO A 279 -16.72 -5.89 0.16
CA PRO A 279 -17.37 -7.10 0.69
C PRO A 279 -16.40 -8.28 0.86
N LEU A 280 -15.39 -8.40 0.00
CA LEU A 280 -14.39 -9.47 0.10
C LEU A 280 -13.24 -9.10 1.03
N LEU A 281 -12.87 -7.82 1.15
CA LEU A 281 -11.90 -7.40 2.18
C LEU A 281 -12.42 -7.65 3.61
N ALA A 282 -13.74 -7.79 3.80
CA ALA A 282 -14.36 -8.20 5.05
C ALA A 282 -14.33 -9.73 5.31
N GLU A 283 -13.85 -10.52 4.34
CA GLU A 283 -13.70 -11.97 4.47
C GLU A 283 -12.25 -12.33 4.89
N PRO A 284 -12.04 -13.04 6.02
CA PRO A 284 -10.69 -13.31 6.53
C PRO A 284 -9.75 -14.03 5.55
N SER A 285 -10.23 -15.02 4.80
CA SER A 285 -9.39 -15.79 3.86
C SER A 285 -8.93 -14.90 2.69
N PHE A 286 -9.84 -14.08 2.16
CA PHE A 286 -9.54 -13.13 1.10
C PHE A 286 -8.60 -12.01 1.58
N ALA A 287 -8.83 -11.46 2.78
CA ALA A 287 -7.95 -10.46 3.37
C ALA A 287 -6.51 -10.98 3.55
N GLN A 288 -6.35 -12.24 3.98
CA GLN A 288 -5.03 -12.88 4.07
C GLN A 288 -4.41 -13.06 2.68
N PHE A 289 -5.19 -13.50 1.69
CA PHE A 289 -4.75 -13.63 0.31
C PHE A 289 -4.23 -12.29 -0.25
N SER A 290 -5.01 -11.22 -0.14
CA SER A 290 -4.60 -9.88 -0.60
C SER A 290 -3.34 -9.38 0.12
N GLN A 291 -3.22 -9.65 1.43
CA GLN A 291 -2.03 -9.28 2.20
C GLN A 291 -0.78 -10.05 1.75
N GLU A 292 -0.90 -11.34 1.41
CA GLU A 292 0.22 -12.17 0.92
C GLU A 292 0.79 -11.60 -0.39
N ILE A 293 -0.09 -11.16 -1.31
CA ILE A 293 0.34 -10.44 -2.54
C ILE A 293 1.13 -9.18 -2.17
N GLY A 294 0.60 -8.39 -1.22
CA GLY A 294 1.28 -7.18 -0.75
C GLY A 294 2.64 -7.46 -0.15
N LEU A 295 2.77 -8.47 0.73
CA LEU A 295 4.04 -8.86 1.33
C LEU A 295 5.06 -9.36 0.30
N ALA A 296 4.59 -10.06 -0.75
CA ALA A 296 5.44 -10.50 -1.85
C ALA A 296 6.02 -9.33 -2.65
N SER A 297 5.31 -8.20 -2.74
CA SER A 297 5.75 -7.00 -3.46
C SER A 297 6.89 -6.23 -2.78
N LEU A 298 7.02 -6.34 -1.46
CA LEU A 298 7.96 -5.54 -0.68
C LEU A 298 9.42 -5.90 -1.03
N GLY A 299 10.16 -4.91 -1.55
CA GLY A 299 11.56 -5.07 -1.97
C GLY A 299 11.75 -5.92 -3.22
N ALA A 300 10.67 -6.30 -3.93
CA ALA A 300 10.75 -7.04 -5.18
C ALA A 300 11.20 -6.13 -6.35
N SER A 301 11.82 -6.69 -7.39
CA SER A 301 12.15 -5.96 -8.63
C SER A 301 10.90 -5.49 -9.37
N ASP A 302 11.03 -4.51 -10.28
CA ASP A 302 9.88 -4.01 -11.06
C ASP A 302 9.23 -5.11 -11.91
N GLU A 303 10.03 -6.00 -12.51
CA GLU A 303 9.53 -7.16 -13.24
C GLU A 303 8.68 -8.09 -12.35
N ALA A 304 9.14 -8.35 -11.12
CA ALA A 304 8.40 -9.18 -10.17
C ALA A 304 7.12 -8.48 -9.68
N VAL A 305 7.17 -7.18 -9.44
CA VAL A 305 5.98 -6.38 -9.11
C VAL A 305 4.96 -6.42 -10.24
N GLN A 306 5.38 -6.31 -11.50
CA GLN A 306 4.47 -6.39 -12.64
C GLN A 306 3.78 -7.76 -12.71
N LYS A 307 4.53 -8.85 -12.49
CA LYS A 307 3.96 -10.20 -12.43
C LYS A 307 2.94 -10.36 -11.29
N LEU A 308 3.23 -9.79 -10.12
CA LEU A 308 2.30 -9.76 -8.99
C LEU A 308 1.05 -8.93 -9.31
N ALA A 309 1.21 -7.78 -9.98
CA ALA A 309 0.11 -6.92 -10.40
C ALA A 309 -0.81 -7.64 -11.39
N THR A 310 -0.26 -8.38 -12.36
CA THR A 310 -1.04 -9.23 -13.26
C THR A 310 -1.79 -10.34 -12.51
N CYS A 311 -1.14 -10.98 -11.53
CA CYS A 311 -1.82 -11.98 -10.70
C CYS A 311 -2.95 -11.35 -9.87
N TYR A 312 -2.73 -10.17 -9.29
CA TYR A 312 -3.74 -9.40 -8.58
C TYR A 312 -4.93 -9.07 -9.52
N PHE A 313 -4.64 -8.61 -10.73
CA PHE A 313 -5.67 -8.29 -11.73
C PHE A 313 -6.54 -9.51 -12.07
N PHE A 314 -5.94 -10.65 -12.39
CA PHE A 314 -6.70 -11.86 -12.73
C PHE A 314 -7.26 -12.63 -11.52
N THR A 315 -7.11 -12.09 -10.31
CA THR A 315 -7.74 -12.64 -9.10
C THR A 315 -8.64 -11.60 -8.44
N VAL A 316 -8.07 -10.62 -7.76
CA VAL A 316 -8.80 -9.59 -7.01
C VAL A 316 -9.70 -8.73 -7.93
N GLU A 317 -9.30 -8.44 -9.18
CA GLU A 317 -10.12 -7.63 -10.10
C GLU A 317 -11.09 -8.46 -10.96
N PHE A 318 -10.61 -9.55 -11.57
CA PHE A 318 -11.37 -10.33 -12.57
C PHE A 318 -11.43 -11.84 -12.27
N GLY A 319 -11.27 -12.22 -10.99
CA GLY A 319 -11.23 -13.62 -10.58
C GLY A 319 -12.60 -14.29 -10.49
N LEU A 320 -12.61 -15.57 -10.84
CA LEU A 320 -13.75 -16.48 -10.71
C LEU A 320 -13.44 -17.57 -9.67
N CYS A 321 -14.47 -18.08 -9.01
CA CYS A 321 -14.35 -19.24 -8.13
C CYS A 321 -15.39 -20.31 -8.49
N LYS A 322 -15.15 -21.54 -8.04
CA LYS A 322 -16.10 -22.63 -8.19
C LYS A 322 -16.75 -22.96 -6.85
N GLN A 323 -18.08 -22.90 -6.79
CA GLN A 323 -18.85 -23.23 -5.59
C GLN A 323 -19.98 -24.17 -5.98
N GLU A 324 -20.05 -25.34 -5.34
CA GLU A 324 -21.08 -26.36 -5.62
C GLU A 324 -21.14 -26.77 -7.10
N GLY A 325 -19.98 -26.81 -7.77
CA GLY A 325 -19.88 -27.15 -9.19
C GLY A 325 -20.22 -26.00 -10.15
N GLN A 326 -20.68 -24.85 -9.65
CA GLN A 326 -21.03 -23.67 -10.45
C GLN A 326 -19.92 -22.62 -10.41
N LEU A 327 -19.76 -21.88 -11.50
CA LEU A 327 -18.91 -20.70 -11.53
C LEU A 327 -19.58 -19.53 -10.82
N ARG A 328 -18.81 -18.86 -9.97
CA ARG A 328 -19.20 -17.66 -9.23
C ARG A 328 -18.11 -16.60 -9.34
N VAL A 329 -18.49 -15.35 -9.14
CA VAL A 329 -17.59 -14.20 -9.28
C VAL A 329 -17.17 -13.66 -7.93
N TYR A 330 -15.88 -13.38 -7.81
CA TYR A 330 -15.32 -12.62 -6.69
C TYR A 330 -14.47 -11.42 -7.15
N GLY A 331 -14.09 -11.32 -8.43
CA GLY A 331 -13.36 -10.17 -8.95
C GLY A 331 -14.15 -8.86 -8.80
N ALA A 332 -13.54 -7.82 -8.25
CA ALA A 332 -14.15 -6.51 -8.00
C ALA A 332 -14.59 -5.79 -9.28
N GLY A 333 -13.77 -5.83 -10.33
CA GLY A 333 -14.11 -5.32 -11.67
C GLY A 333 -15.38 -5.96 -12.23
N LEU A 334 -15.54 -7.27 -12.04
CA LEU A 334 -16.77 -7.97 -12.43
C LEU A 334 -17.95 -7.62 -11.52
N LEU A 335 -17.75 -7.58 -10.20
CA LEU A 335 -18.82 -7.28 -9.22
C LEU A 335 -19.32 -5.84 -9.29
N SER A 336 -18.64 -4.97 -10.02
CA SER A 336 -18.99 -3.56 -10.23
C SER A 336 -19.34 -3.20 -11.68
N SER A 337 -19.29 -4.17 -12.60
CA SER A 337 -19.60 -4.01 -14.02
C SER A 337 -20.73 -4.94 -14.45
N ILE A 338 -21.92 -4.38 -14.71
CA ILE A 338 -23.12 -5.17 -15.05
C ILE A 338 -22.90 -6.02 -16.31
N SER A 339 -22.31 -5.40 -17.35
CA SER A 339 -22.15 -6.04 -18.65
C SER A 339 -21.09 -7.14 -18.60
N GLU A 340 -19.97 -6.89 -17.92
CA GLU A 340 -18.89 -7.87 -17.82
C GLU A 340 -19.22 -9.01 -16.84
N LEU A 341 -19.98 -8.72 -15.77
CA LEU A 341 -20.49 -9.74 -14.85
C LEU A 341 -21.32 -10.81 -15.57
N LYS A 342 -22.21 -10.36 -16.46
CA LYS A 342 -23.03 -11.27 -17.29
C LYS A 342 -22.18 -12.01 -18.31
N HIS A 343 -21.23 -11.32 -18.94
CA HIS A 343 -20.35 -11.92 -19.94
C HIS A 343 -19.45 -13.01 -19.34
N ALA A 344 -18.84 -12.77 -18.18
CA ALA A 344 -17.93 -13.72 -17.54
C ALA A 344 -18.60 -15.07 -17.21
N LEU A 345 -19.93 -15.10 -17.02
CA LEU A 345 -20.71 -16.32 -16.75
C LEU A 345 -21.60 -16.78 -17.92
N SER A 346 -21.51 -16.17 -19.11
CA SER A 346 -22.40 -16.47 -20.25
C SER A 346 -22.12 -17.82 -20.94
N GLY A 347 -21.05 -18.52 -20.55
CA GLY A 347 -20.57 -19.74 -21.22
C GLY A 347 -19.74 -19.48 -22.49
N SER A 348 -19.75 -18.26 -23.04
CA SER A 348 -18.88 -17.88 -24.17
C SER A 348 -17.51 -17.37 -23.71
N ALA A 349 -17.37 -16.98 -22.44
CA ALA A 349 -16.12 -16.53 -21.87
C ALA A 349 -15.10 -17.69 -21.76
N LYS A 350 -13.84 -17.42 -22.11
CA LYS A 350 -12.77 -18.39 -21.93
C LYS A 350 -12.35 -18.39 -20.46
N VAL A 351 -12.43 -19.55 -19.81
CA VAL A 351 -12.04 -19.72 -18.40
C VAL A 351 -10.90 -20.72 -18.31
N LYS A 352 -9.84 -20.37 -17.57
CA LYS A 352 -8.69 -21.25 -17.30
C LYS A 352 -8.46 -21.42 -15.80
N PRO A 353 -7.90 -22.55 -15.33
CA PRO A 353 -7.49 -22.67 -13.94
C PRO A 353 -6.44 -21.61 -13.58
N PHE A 354 -6.58 -21.00 -12.41
CA PHE A 354 -5.60 -20.06 -11.89
C PHE A 354 -4.29 -20.78 -11.57
N ASP A 355 -3.22 -20.39 -12.27
CA ASP A 355 -1.83 -20.75 -11.97
C ASP A 355 -1.00 -19.47 -12.09
N PRO A 356 -0.43 -18.94 -10.99
CA PRO A 356 0.36 -17.71 -11.02
C PRO A 356 1.49 -17.72 -12.06
N LYS A 357 2.13 -18.87 -12.34
CA LYS A 357 3.24 -18.98 -13.30
C LYS A 357 2.81 -18.76 -14.75
N VAL A 358 1.56 -19.08 -15.05
CA VAL A 358 0.92 -18.87 -16.36
C VAL A 358 0.23 -17.52 -16.39
N THR A 359 -0.56 -17.23 -15.35
CA THR A 359 -1.41 -16.03 -15.21
C THR A 359 -0.57 -14.76 -15.26
N CYS A 360 0.61 -14.72 -14.64
CA CYS A 360 1.46 -13.53 -14.61
C CYS A 360 2.00 -13.07 -15.99
N LYS A 361 1.75 -13.85 -17.05
CA LYS A 361 2.13 -13.54 -18.44
C LYS A 361 0.94 -13.08 -19.28
N GLN A 362 -0.27 -13.09 -18.72
CA GLN A 362 -1.49 -12.70 -19.44
C GLN A 362 -1.57 -11.17 -19.54
N GLU A 363 -1.89 -10.69 -20.74
CA GLU A 363 -2.17 -9.28 -20.98
C GLU A 363 -3.45 -8.84 -20.26
N CYS A 364 -3.40 -7.71 -19.56
CA CYS A 364 -4.53 -7.13 -18.83
C CYS A 364 -5.22 -6.10 -19.73
N LEU A 365 -6.48 -6.32 -20.08
CA LEU A 365 -7.25 -5.38 -20.91
C LEU A 365 -7.99 -4.41 -19.99
N ILE A 366 -7.73 -3.11 -20.12
CA ILE A 366 -8.30 -2.09 -19.21
C ILE A 366 -9.53 -1.38 -19.79
N THR A 367 -9.70 -1.39 -21.11
CA THR A 367 -10.79 -0.68 -21.81
C THR A 367 -11.83 -1.60 -22.46
N THR A 368 -11.60 -2.92 -22.42
CA THR A 368 -12.45 -3.94 -23.03
C THR A 368 -12.61 -5.13 -22.09
N PHE A 369 -13.60 -6.00 -22.37
CA PHE A 369 -13.77 -7.23 -21.59
C PHE A 369 -12.55 -8.13 -21.72
N GLN A 370 -12.24 -8.86 -20.65
CA GLN A 370 -11.12 -9.79 -20.66
C GLN A 370 -11.34 -10.91 -21.67
N GLU A 371 -10.29 -11.24 -22.44
CA GLU A 371 -10.32 -12.39 -23.34
C GLU A 371 -10.32 -13.73 -22.62
N VAL A 372 -9.81 -13.76 -21.39
CA VAL A 372 -9.73 -14.94 -20.54
C VAL A 372 -9.87 -14.55 -19.07
N TYR A 373 -10.59 -15.39 -18.33
CA TYR A 373 -10.75 -15.30 -16.88
C TYR A 373 -10.08 -16.49 -16.21
N PHE A 374 -9.67 -16.32 -14.96
CA PHE A 374 -9.03 -17.37 -14.18
C PHE A 374 -9.92 -17.82 -13.02
N VAL A 375 -10.07 -19.13 -12.88
CA VAL A 375 -10.89 -19.76 -11.83
C VAL A 375 -10.02 -20.45 -10.78
N SER A 376 -10.35 -20.23 -9.51
CA SER A 376 -9.81 -20.98 -8.36
C SER A 376 -10.90 -21.83 -7.72
N GLU A 377 -10.57 -22.99 -7.15
CA GLU A 377 -11.53 -23.83 -6.42
C GLU A 377 -11.88 -23.19 -5.06
N SER A 378 -10.94 -22.46 -4.45
CA SER A 378 -11.18 -21.68 -3.23
C SER A 378 -10.19 -20.52 -3.06
N PHE A 379 -10.49 -19.60 -2.13
CA PHE A 379 -9.53 -18.57 -1.73
C PHE A 379 -8.29 -19.15 -1.05
N GLU A 380 -8.43 -20.27 -0.34
CA GLU A 380 -7.31 -20.95 0.30
C GLU A 380 -6.34 -21.50 -0.75
N GLU A 381 -6.86 -22.14 -1.80
CA GLU A 381 -6.04 -22.62 -2.91
C GLU A 381 -5.32 -21.46 -3.64
N ALA A 382 -6.05 -20.36 -3.91
CA ALA A 382 -5.45 -19.18 -4.52
C ALA A 382 -4.31 -18.59 -3.66
N LYS A 383 -4.49 -18.55 -2.33
CA LYS A 383 -3.49 -18.12 -1.35
C LYS A 383 -2.27 -19.04 -1.33
N GLU A 384 -2.46 -20.35 -1.29
CA GLU A 384 -1.36 -21.31 -1.33
C GLU A 384 -0.55 -21.18 -2.63
N LYS A 385 -1.23 -21.11 -3.78
CA LYS A 385 -0.58 -20.89 -5.08
C LYS A 385 0.21 -19.59 -5.12
N MET A 386 -0.34 -18.48 -4.61
CA MET A 386 0.37 -17.21 -4.55
C MET A 386 1.55 -17.24 -3.58
N ARG A 387 1.45 -17.97 -2.46
CA ARG A 387 2.57 -18.16 -1.53
C ARG A 387 3.71 -18.94 -2.18
N GLU A 388 3.41 -20.02 -2.91
CA GLU A 388 4.42 -20.74 -3.68
C GLU A 388 5.03 -19.89 -4.79
N PHE A 389 4.23 -19.06 -5.46
CA PHE A 389 4.72 -18.12 -6.45
C PHE A 389 5.63 -17.05 -5.83
N ALA A 390 5.27 -16.51 -4.66
CA ALA A 390 6.06 -15.51 -3.93
C ALA A 390 7.45 -16.03 -3.55
N LYS A 391 7.62 -17.34 -3.29
CA LYS A 391 8.93 -17.96 -3.06
C LYS A 391 9.86 -17.88 -4.28
N THR A 392 9.32 -17.70 -5.49
CA THR A 392 10.12 -17.54 -6.71
C THR A 392 10.65 -16.11 -6.90
N ILE A 393 10.13 -15.14 -6.13
CA ILE A 393 10.55 -13.75 -6.18
C ILE A 393 11.87 -13.60 -5.43
N LYS A 394 12.91 -13.20 -6.17
CA LYS A 394 14.25 -13.01 -5.62
C LYS A 394 14.32 -11.70 -4.82
N ARG A 395 14.67 -11.80 -3.54
CA ARG A 395 15.06 -10.70 -2.66
C ARG A 395 16.03 -11.22 -1.59
N PRO A 396 16.93 -10.38 -1.03
CA PRO A 396 17.99 -10.83 -0.12
C PRO A 396 17.50 -11.13 1.31
N PHE A 397 16.20 -11.08 1.58
CA PHE A 397 15.61 -11.26 2.91
C PHE A 397 14.17 -11.78 2.85
N GLY A 398 13.71 -12.38 3.95
CA GLY A 398 12.29 -12.59 4.20
C GLY A 398 11.62 -11.35 4.79
N VAL A 399 10.29 -11.27 4.70
CA VAL A 399 9.50 -10.23 5.37
C VAL A 399 8.40 -10.87 6.20
N LYS A 400 8.11 -10.30 7.37
CA LYS A 400 6.98 -10.66 8.22
C LYS A 400 6.25 -9.40 8.63
N TYR A 401 4.92 -9.39 8.49
CA TYR A 401 4.10 -8.31 9.05
C TYR A 401 3.90 -8.52 10.55
N ASN A 402 4.15 -7.50 11.36
CA ASN A 402 3.78 -7.46 12.76
C ASN A 402 2.51 -6.60 12.93
N PRO A 403 1.35 -7.20 13.26
CA PRO A 403 0.09 -6.47 13.38
C PRO A 403 0.04 -5.56 14.62
N TYR A 404 0.77 -5.88 15.68
CA TYR A 404 0.77 -5.09 16.93
C TYR A 404 1.48 -3.74 16.74
N THR A 405 2.61 -3.75 16.04
CA THR A 405 3.40 -2.54 15.75
C THR A 405 3.09 -1.95 14.38
N GLN A 406 2.21 -2.59 13.60
CA GLN A 406 1.84 -2.23 12.23
C GLN A 406 3.06 -1.98 11.34
N SER A 407 4.04 -2.88 11.42
CA SER A 407 5.35 -2.73 10.76
C SER A 407 5.82 -4.02 10.11
N VAL A 408 6.66 -3.89 9.10
CA VAL A 408 7.32 -5.00 8.43
C VAL A 408 8.66 -5.29 9.10
N GLN A 409 8.79 -6.50 9.63
CA GLN A 409 10.04 -7.05 10.13
C GLN A 409 10.82 -7.68 8.96
N ILE A 410 12.09 -7.31 8.83
CA ILE A 410 13.01 -7.85 7.83
C ILE A 410 13.75 -9.05 8.45
N LEU A 411 13.64 -10.22 7.83
CA LEU A 411 14.25 -11.47 8.26
C LEU A 411 15.46 -11.76 7.37
N LYS A 412 16.64 -11.29 7.79
CA LYS A 412 17.88 -11.38 7.00
C LYS A 412 19.02 -12.12 7.68
N ASP A 413 18.90 -12.35 8.98
CA ASP A 413 19.95 -12.95 9.80
C ASP A 413 19.36 -13.89 10.87
N THR A 414 20.22 -14.68 11.51
CA THR A 414 19.81 -15.66 12.52
C THR A 414 19.14 -15.00 13.72
N LYS A 415 19.48 -13.75 14.07
CA LYS A 415 18.91 -13.03 15.21
C LYS A 415 17.45 -12.63 14.94
N SER A 416 17.18 -12.03 13.79
CA SER A 416 15.83 -11.65 13.35
C SER A 416 14.92 -12.87 13.23
N ILE A 417 15.44 -13.99 12.69
CA ILE A 417 14.71 -15.25 12.60
C ILE A 417 14.44 -15.84 13.99
N ALA A 418 15.45 -15.89 14.87
CA ALA A 418 15.28 -16.41 16.23
C ALA A 418 14.24 -15.64 17.05
N SER A 419 14.16 -14.31 16.88
CA SER A 419 13.11 -13.49 17.50
C SER A 419 11.71 -13.96 17.08
N VAL A 420 11.50 -14.20 15.79
CA VAL A 420 10.22 -14.69 15.25
C VAL A 420 9.89 -16.09 15.75
N VAL A 421 10.88 -16.99 15.82
CA VAL A 421 10.68 -18.35 16.34
C VAL A 421 10.25 -18.31 17.81
N ASN A 422 10.84 -17.44 18.63
CA ASN A 422 10.45 -17.28 20.02
C ASN A 422 9.01 -16.73 20.16
N GLU A 423 8.60 -15.79 19.32
CA GLU A 423 7.21 -15.31 19.26
C GLU A 423 6.24 -16.46 18.92
N LEU A 424 6.55 -17.26 17.90
CA LEU A 424 5.71 -18.38 17.47
C LEU A 424 5.62 -19.49 18.53
N ARG A 425 6.69 -19.70 19.30
CA ARG A 425 6.67 -20.65 20.40
C ARG A 425 5.62 -20.29 21.45
N HIS A 426 5.48 -19.00 21.77
CA HIS A 426 4.46 -18.54 22.72
C HIS A 426 3.04 -18.84 22.22
N GLU A 427 2.77 -18.62 20.94
CA GLU A 427 1.48 -18.95 20.33
C GLU A 427 1.20 -20.46 20.36
N LEU A 428 2.22 -21.29 20.08
CA LEU A 428 2.11 -22.75 20.17
C LEU A 428 1.88 -23.23 21.60
N ASP A 429 2.51 -22.59 22.59
CA ASP A 429 2.29 -22.91 24.01
C ASP A 429 0.82 -22.63 24.40
N ILE A 430 0.22 -21.53 23.93
CA ILE A 430 -1.20 -21.22 24.15
C ILE A 430 -2.11 -22.30 23.56
N VAL A 431 -1.85 -22.74 22.33
CA VAL A 431 -2.62 -23.82 21.68
C VAL A 431 -2.46 -25.13 22.44
N SER A 432 -1.25 -25.47 22.85
CA SER A 432 -0.94 -26.67 23.64
C SER A 432 -1.68 -26.70 24.98
N ASP A 433 -1.71 -25.56 25.69
CA ASP A 433 -2.44 -25.42 26.94
C ASP A 433 -3.96 -25.57 26.76
N ALA A 434 -4.51 -25.02 25.67
CA ALA A 434 -5.93 -25.16 25.33
C ALA A 434 -6.30 -26.63 25.05
N LEU A 435 -5.50 -27.33 24.24
CA LEU A 435 -5.69 -28.75 23.95
C LEU A 435 -5.60 -29.61 25.21
N SER A 436 -4.63 -29.31 26.09
CA SER A 436 -4.46 -30.03 27.36
C SER A 436 -5.68 -29.88 28.29
N LYS A 437 -6.31 -28.70 28.31
CA LYS A 437 -7.55 -28.47 29.08
C LYS A 437 -8.74 -29.25 28.52
N MET A 438 -8.86 -29.35 27.20
CA MET A 438 -9.91 -30.14 26.56
C MET A 438 -9.74 -31.64 26.82
N GLY A 439 -8.50 -32.16 26.76
CA GLY A 439 -8.20 -33.56 27.07
C GLY A 439 -8.66 -33.96 28.49
N LYS A 440 -8.40 -33.11 29.49
CA LYS A 440 -8.84 -33.33 30.88
C LYS A 440 -10.35 -33.28 31.09
N GLN A 441 -11.10 -32.61 30.21
CA GLN A 441 -12.58 -32.58 30.26
C GLN A 441 -13.23 -33.80 29.60
N LEU A 442 -12.48 -34.56 28.79
CA LEU A 442 -12.96 -35.79 28.13
C LEU A 442 -12.65 -37.06 28.96
N GLU A 443 -11.79 -36.95 29.97
CA GLU A 443 -11.45 -38.03 30.92
C GLU A 443 -12.33 -38.02 32.19
N VAL A 444 -13.29 -37.09 32.28
CA VAL A 444 -14.34 -37.00 33.32
C VAL A 444 -15.68 -37.28 32.68
#